data_AF-A0A835KNA3-F1
#
_entry.id   AF-A0A835KNA3-F1
#
_cell.length_a   1.000
_cell.length_b   1.000
_cell.length_c   1.000
_cell.angle_alpha   90.00
_cell.angle_beta   90.00
_cell.angle_gamma   90.00
#
_symmetry.space_group_name_H-M   'P 1'
#
loop_
_entity.id
_entity.type
_entity.pdbx_description
1 polymer ?
#
loop_
_entity_poly.entity_id
_entity_poly.type
_entity_poly.pdbx_seq_one_letter_code
_entity_poly.pdbx_strand_id
1 'polypeptide(L)'
;MCYSGNRIKKMSPFLVLLIALLSTTTTPSEAFNVRGHLLKSKTFLSPAISLSPGSVSNKWYFDIPFPRGHLALKSFNGEVVDEHGVPVPLHETYLHHWVVEPYYAPKNDVAGHNRSKVIPARNSGVCTTTLGQYYGLGSETRHTATWVPDPYGIEIGDPEAPPEGYVERWLLNVHAIDTRGVVDKLACTECRCDLYNVTVDEYGRRIQEDYTGGLRCCYDETQCKLKEGFVADGQKRKLFLRYTVMWLEWSEAVLPVKIYIFDVTDRALMEGKSEPACKVEYQVEECSSENRAKNDCVHVQATKQILPRGGDIVFGVAHQHSGGIGSSLHGEDGRLLCESMATYGEGKKAGDEEGYIVGMSTCYPKPGSVTVRDGEALTVVSNYSSERPHTGVMGLFYILVAEHKQQQQLLPVVAGKPGLCFSFPVPCELAVPF
;
A
#
# COMPACT_ATOMS: atom_id res chain seq x y z
N MET A 1 20.56 2.00 71.25
CA MET A 1 20.70 0.67 71.89
C MET A 1 19.35 -0.02 71.83
N CYS A 2 19.34 -1.26 71.32
CA CYS A 2 18.30 -2.30 71.46
C CYS A 2 16.80 -2.01 71.26
N TYR A 3 16.19 -3.02 70.63
CA TYR A 3 14.79 -3.38 70.40
C TYR A 3 13.77 -3.21 71.55
N SER A 4 12.49 -3.33 71.12
CA SER A 4 11.27 -3.79 71.83
C SER A 4 10.35 -2.67 72.33
N GLY A 5 9.02 -2.67 72.18
CA GLY A 5 8.03 -3.64 71.68
C GLY A 5 6.64 -3.35 72.32
N ASN A 6 5.55 -3.80 71.66
CA ASN A 6 4.15 -3.98 72.16
C ASN A 6 3.30 -2.73 72.45
N ARG A 7 1.95 -2.69 72.32
CA ARG A 7 0.87 -3.56 71.82
C ARG A 7 -0.45 -2.75 71.77
N ILE A 8 -1.22 -2.95 70.70
CA ILE A 8 -2.67 -3.26 70.62
C ILE A 8 -3.67 -2.49 71.50
N LYS A 9 -4.71 -1.91 70.86
CA LYS A 9 -6.12 -2.12 71.23
C LYS A 9 -7.06 -1.82 70.04
N LYS A 10 -7.85 -2.83 69.64
CA LYS A 10 -9.07 -2.73 68.82
C LYS A 10 -10.27 -3.01 69.74
N MET A 11 -11.38 -2.29 69.58
CA MET A 11 -12.79 -2.67 69.85
C MET A 11 -13.67 -1.48 69.40
N SER A 12 -14.46 -1.57 68.32
CA SER A 12 -15.86 -2.07 68.19
C SER A 12 -16.94 -1.00 68.50
N PRO A 13 -18.22 -1.10 68.07
CA PRO A 13 -18.76 -0.48 66.86
C PRO A 13 -20.06 0.36 67.09
N PHE A 14 -20.55 1.00 66.01
CA PHE A 14 -21.92 1.52 65.79
C PHE A 14 -22.44 2.81 66.48
N LEU A 15 -23.01 3.67 65.63
CA LEU A 15 -23.95 4.80 65.80
C LEU A 15 -23.43 6.14 66.37
N VAL A 16 -23.73 7.32 65.79
CA VAL A 16 -24.29 7.73 64.49
C VAL A 16 -24.22 9.27 64.40
N LEU A 17 -24.18 9.78 63.16
CA LEU A 17 -24.61 11.09 62.68
C LEU A 17 -23.63 12.29 62.57
N LEU A 18 -23.61 12.80 61.33
CA LEU A 18 -23.48 14.20 60.90
C LEU A 18 -22.08 14.77 60.57
N ILE A 19 -21.44 14.26 59.50
CA ILE A 19 -20.69 15.13 58.57
C ILE A 19 -21.06 14.70 57.15
N ALA A 20 -22.02 15.43 56.57
CA ALA A 20 -22.36 15.31 55.16
C ALA A 20 -21.16 15.77 54.32
N LEU A 21 -20.69 14.88 53.44
CA LEU A 21 -19.65 15.17 52.47
C LEU A 21 -20.09 16.33 51.57
N LEU A 22 -19.21 17.33 51.45
CA LEU A 22 -19.31 18.33 50.41
C LEU A 22 -19.18 17.65 49.04
N SER A 23 -20.31 17.56 48.35
CA SER A 23 -20.38 17.39 46.91
C SER A 23 -19.78 18.63 46.24
N THR A 24 -18.46 18.66 46.03
CA THR A 24 -17.89 19.52 44.99
C THR A 24 -18.14 18.82 43.66
N THR A 25 -19.25 19.19 43.03
CA THR A 25 -19.44 19.02 41.60
C THR A 25 -18.28 19.72 40.90
N THR A 26 -17.24 18.97 40.55
CA THR A 26 -16.31 19.39 39.51
C THR A 26 -17.12 19.48 38.24
N THR A 27 -17.51 20.70 37.89
CA THR A 27 -17.88 21.05 36.52
C THR A 27 -16.82 20.43 35.60
N PRO A 28 -17.21 19.70 34.54
CA PRO A 28 -16.25 19.38 33.51
C PRO A 28 -15.69 20.73 33.05
N SER A 29 -14.39 20.91 33.23
CA SER A 29 -13.64 21.93 32.53
C SER A 29 -14.10 21.87 31.07
N GLU A 30 -14.66 22.97 30.57
CA GLU A 30 -14.82 23.21 29.14
C GLU A 30 -13.42 23.20 28.54
N ALA A 31 -12.88 22.00 28.32
CA ALA A 31 -11.67 21.77 27.57
C ALA A 31 -12.03 22.06 26.12
N PHE A 32 -11.76 23.30 25.71
CA PHE A 32 -11.47 23.73 24.35
C PHE A 32 -12.05 22.83 23.26
N ASN A 33 -13.32 23.06 22.97
CA ASN A 33 -14.01 22.57 21.79
C ASN A 33 -13.52 23.38 20.57
N VAL A 34 -12.24 23.22 20.21
CA VAL A 34 -11.74 23.59 18.88
C VAL A 34 -12.07 22.39 18.00
N ARG A 35 -13.06 22.53 17.11
CA ARG A 35 -13.44 21.50 16.12
C ARG A 35 -12.24 21.21 15.20
N GLY A 36 -11.33 20.36 15.65
CA GLY A 36 -10.44 19.58 14.79
C GLY A 36 -11.30 18.54 14.10
N HIS A 37 -11.18 18.39 12.78
CA HIS A 37 -11.79 17.28 12.08
C HIS A 37 -11.23 15.99 12.68
N LEU A 38 -12.02 15.25 13.45
CA LEU A 38 -11.57 14.05 14.14
C LEU A 38 -11.18 13.02 13.08
N LEU A 39 -9.89 12.65 13.05
CA LEU A 39 -9.38 11.54 12.26
C LEU A 39 -10.20 10.28 12.56
N LYS A 40 -10.87 9.74 11.55
CA LYS A 40 -11.66 8.52 11.63
C LYS A 40 -10.82 7.35 11.18
N SER A 41 -11.10 6.19 11.77
CA SER A 41 -10.46 4.93 11.41
C SER A 41 -11.48 3.80 11.49
N LYS A 42 -11.40 2.86 10.55
CA LYS A 42 -12.21 1.65 10.59
C LYS A 42 -11.49 0.49 9.93
N THR A 43 -11.59 -0.67 10.57
CA THR A 43 -11.07 -1.94 10.07
C THR A 43 -12.19 -2.78 9.48
N PHE A 44 -11.90 -3.43 8.36
CA PHE A 44 -12.81 -4.29 7.61
C PHE A 44 -12.12 -5.61 7.29
N LEU A 45 -12.91 -6.59 6.86
CA LEU A 45 -12.44 -7.87 6.31
C LEU A 45 -12.97 -8.01 4.89
N SER A 46 -12.12 -8.51 3.98
CA SER A 46 -12.57 -8.99 2.68
C SER A 46 -13.50 -10.20 2.84
N PRO A 47 -14.21 -10.63 1.79
CA PRO A 47 -14.71 -12.00 1.74
C PRO A 47 -13.55 -13.00 1.92
N ALA A 48 -13.86 -14.18 2.43
CA ALA A 48 -12.86 -15.21 2.67
C ALA A 48 -12.26 -15.72 1.35
N ILE A 49 -10.94 -15.89 1.32
CA ILE A 49 -10.25 -16.75 0.35
C ILE A 49 -9.97 -18.11 0.99
N SER A 50 -9.93 -19.16 0.19
CA SER A 50 -9.63 -20.50 0.69
C SER A 50 -8.50 -21.13 -0.10
N LEU A 51 -7.37 -21.36 0.56
CA LEU A 51 -6.14 -21.80 -0.07
C LEU A 51 -5.73 -23.19 0.43
N SER A 52 -5.42 -24.08 -0.49
CA SER A 52 -4.70 -25.32 -0.25
C SER A 52 -3.20 -25.13 -0.54
N PRO A 53 -2.31 -25.99 -0.02
CA PRO A 53 -0.89 -25.92 -0.33
C PRO A 53 -0.59 -25.82 -1.84
N GLY A 54 0.24 -24.85 -2.22
CA GLY A 54 0.59 -24.53 -3.60
C GLY A 54 -0.45 -23.73 -4.38
N SER A 55 -1.71 -23.66 -3.93
CA SER A 55 -2.78 -23.01 -4.70
C SER A 55 -2.65 -21.49 -4.70
N VAL A 56 -3.19 -20.89 -5.77
CA VAL A 56 -3.29 -19.44 -5.96
C VAL A 56 -4.73 -19.01 -5.85
N SER A 57 -4.94 -17.89 -5.17
CA SER A 57 -6.21 -17.17 -5.12
C SER A 57 -5.98 -15.77 -5.65
N ASN A 58 -6.60 -15.42 -6.76
CA ASN A 58 -6.59 -14.07 -7.33
C ASN A 58 -8.04 -13.59 -7.51
N LYS A 59 -8.59 -12.97 -6.47
CA LYS A 59 -10.04 -12.67 -6.39
C LYS A 59 -10.30 -11.18 -6.47
N TRP A 60 -11.38 -10.83 -7.17
CA TRP A 60 -11.87 -9.46 -7.32
C TRP A 60 -13.21 -9.29 -6.59
N TYR A 61 -13.24 -8.39 -5.62
CA TYR A 61 -14.39 -8.08 -4.78
C TYR A 61 -14.92 -6.70 -5.14
N PHE A 62 -16.15 -6.66 -5.63
CA PHE A 62 -16.84 -5.43 -6.00
C PHE A 62 -17.70 -4.93 -4.85
N ASP A 63 -17.90 -3.61 -4.80
CA ASP A 63 -18.66 -2.90 -3.78
C ASP A 63 -18.28 -3.30 -2.35
N ILE A 64 -16.97 -3.31 -2.07
CA ILE A 64 -16.48 -3.68 -0.75
C ILE A 64 -16.96 -2.71 0.34
N PRO A 65 -17.05 -3.18 1.59
CA PRO A 65 -17.19 -2.30 2.74
C PRO A 65 -16.05 -1.27 2.76
N PHE A 66 -16.39 0.00 2.59
CA PHE A 66 -15.43 1.09 2.50
C PHE A 66 -16.08 2.36 3.04
N PRO A 67 -15.35 3.30 3.67
CA PRO A 67 -15.94 4.57 4.09
C PRO A 67 -16.59 5.29 2.90
N ARG A 68 -17.76 5.91 3.15
CA ARG A 68 -18.59 6.57 2.14
C ARG A 68 -18.85 8.02 2.54
N GLY A 69 -19.08 8.87 1.55
CA GLY A 69 -19.21 10.32 1.70
C GLY A 69 -18.08 11.03 0.96
N HIS A 70 -18.09 12.36 1.01
CA HIS A 70 -16.99 13.18 0.50
C HIS A 70 -15.90 13.24 1.56
N LEU A 71 -14.80 12.53 1.34
CA LEU A 71 -13.79 12.26 2.36
C LEU A 71 -12.38 12.53 1.84
N ALA A 72 -11.48 12.80 2.78
CA ALA A 72 -10.04 12.85 2.55
C ALA A 72 -9.40 11.59 3.13
N LEU A 73 -9.01 10.64 2.28
CA LEU A 73 -8.28 9.46 2.73
C LEU A 73 -6.88 9.85 3.21
N LYS A 74 -6.50 9.27 4.34
CA LYS A 74 -5.24 9.54 5.04
C LYS A 74 -4.31 8.32 5.10
N SER A 75 -4.84 7.10 5.12
CA SER A 75 -4.04 5.89 4.97
C SER A 75 -4.90 4.67 4.64
N PHE A 76 -4.30 3.66 4.03
CA PHE A 76 -4.88 2.33 3.86
C PHE A 76 -3.80 1.29 4.15
N ASN A 77 -4.06 0.41 5.11
CA ASN A 77 -3.14 -0.68 5.46
C ASN A 77 -3.84 -2.03 5.33
N GLY A 78 -3.22 -2.99 4.65
CA GLY A 78 -3.73 -4.36 4.46
C GLY A 78 -2.87 -5.41 5.18
N GLU A 79 -3.49 -6.51 5.61
CA GLU A 79 -2.81 -7.65 6.24
C GLU A 79 -3.60 -8.93 5.95
N VAL A 80 -2.92 -10.00 5.55
CA VAL A 80 -3.56 -11.32 5.42
C VAL A 80 -3.65 -11.98 6.79
N VAL A 81 -4.86 -12.27 7.23
CA VAL A 81 -5.14 -12.90 8.52
C VAL A 81 -5.89 -14.20 8.37
N ASP A 82 -5.72 -15.09 9.34
CA ASP A 82 -6.54 -16.29 9.48
C ASP A 82 -7.95 -15.99 10.03
N GLU A 83 -8.75 -17.04 10.24
CA GLU A 83 -10.11 -16.94 10.79
C GLU A 83 -10.19 -16.38 12.23
N HIS A 84 -9.07 -16.37 12.95
CA HIS A 84 -8.94 -15.81 14.29
C HIS A 84 -8.36 -14.38 14.27
N GLY A 85 -8.11 -13.82 13.08
CA GLY A 85 -7.55 -12.48 12.92
C GLY A 85 -6.04 -12.39 13.16
N VAL A 86 -5.34 -13.53 13.17
CA VAL A 86 -3.89 -13.62 13.36
C VAL A 86 -3.18 -13.43 12.01
N PRO A 87 -2.20 -12.49 11.90
CA PRO A 87 -1.38 -12.33 10.71
C PRO A 87 -0.68 -13.63 10.27
N VAL A 88 -0.70 -13.90 8.97
CA VAL A 88 -0.11 -15.13 8.40
C VAL A 88 1.29 -14.85 7.84
N PRO A 89 2.32 -15.64 8.20
CA PRO A 89 3.65 -15.44 7.65
C PRO A 89 3.74 -15.63 6.12
N LEU A 90 4.53 -14.79 5.44
CA LEU A 90 4.73 -14.79 3.99
C LEU A 90 5.31 -16.11 3.46
N HIS A 91 6.11 -16.78 4.28
CA HIS A 91 6.66 -18.10 3.96
C HIS A 91 5.63 -19.24 4.06
N GLU A 92 4.39 -18.96 4.48
CA GLU A 92 3.26 -19.88 4.44
C GLU A 92 2.21 -19.42 3.42
N THR A 93 1.81 -18.16 3.47
CA THR A 93 0.94 -17.54 2.47
C THR A 93 1.53 -16.22 2.05
N TYR A 94 2.05 -16.19 0.82
CA TYR A 94 2.62 -15.00 0.23
C TYR A 94 1.49 -14.11 -0.30
N LEU A 95 1.35 -12.91 0.27
CA LEU A 95 0.51 -11.86 -0.28
C LEU A 95 1.27 -11.24 -1.46
N HIS A 96 0.95 -11.69 -2.67
CA HIS A 96 1.63 -11.20 -3.86
C HIS A 96 1.25 -9.75 -4.14
N HIS A 97 -0.04 -9.42 -4.09
CA HIS A 97 -0.50 -8.05 -4.05
C HIS A 97 -1.95 -7.97 -3.55
N TRP A 98 -2.30 -6.79 -3.07
CA TRP A 98 -3.66 -6.33 -2.98
C TRP A 98 -3.74 -4.96 -3.65
N VAL A 99 -4.87 -4.68 -4.29
CA VAL A 99 -5.10 -3.43 -5.02
C VAL A 99 -6.51 -2.95 -4.79
N VAL A 100 -6.65 -1.64 -4.56
CA VAL A 100 -7.91 -0.98 -4.25
C VAL A 100 -8.12 0.17 -5.24
N GLU A 101 -9.22 0.11 -5.97
CA GLU A 101 -9.54 1.05 -7.05
C GLU A 101 -11.01 1.50 -6.93
N PRO A 102 -11.30 2.80 -7.06
CA PRO A 102 -12.67 3.25 -7.17
C PRO A 102 -13.21 3.03 -8.59
N TYR A 103 -14.52 2.90 -8.70
CA TYR A 103 -15.23 2.81 -9.96
C TYR A 103 -16.61 3.41 -9.85
N TYR A 104 -17.16 3.90 -10.96
CA TYR A 104 -18.54 4.36 -11.04
C TYR A 104 -19.45 3.24 -11.54
N ALA A 105 -20.54 3.01 -10.82
CA ALA A 105 -21.58 2.05 -11.17
C ALA A 105 -22.95 2.73 -11.29
N PRO A 106 -23.86 2.25 -12.15
CA PRO A 106 -25.22 2.77 -12.23
C PRO A 106 -25.95 2.64 -10.88
N LYS A 107 -26.67 3.68 -10.47
CA LYS A 107 -27.45 3.71 -9.20
C LYS A 107 -28.39 2.52 -9.04
N ASN A 108 -28.96 2.04 -10.13
CA ASN A 108 -29.95 0.96 -10.15
C ASN A 108 -29.33 -0.45 -10.16
N ASP A 109 -28.00 -0.58 -10.27
CA ASP A 109 -27.30 -1.86 -10.23
C ASP A 109 -26.96 -2.20 -8.78
N VAL A 110 -27.87 -2.90 -8.10
CA VAL A 110 -27.63 -3.46 -6.76
C VAL A 110 -26.67 -4.63 -6.95
N ALA A 111 -25.43 -4.48 -6.47
CA ALA A 111 -24.31 -5.43 -6.53
C ALA A 111 -23.37 -5.41 -7.77
N GLY A 112 -23.54 -4.49 -8.73
CA GLY A 112 -22.53 -4.29 -9.78
C GLY A 112 -22.36 -5.50 -10.71
N HIS A 113 -23.45 -6.26 -10.90
CA HIS A 113 -23.44 -7.48 -11.70
C HIS A 113 -23.24 -7.19 -13.18
N ASN A 114 -23.59 -5.98 -13.64
CA ASN A 114 -23.39 -5.59 -15.04
C ASN A 114 -22.04 -4.92 -15.26
N ARG A 115 -20.97 -5.72 -15.27
CA ARG A 115 -19.58 -5.28 -15.48
C ARG A 115 -19.37 -4.45 -16.76
N SER A 116 -20.23 -4.61 -17.77
CA SER A 116 -20.15 -3.85 -19.02
C SER A 116 -20.48 -2.36 -18.87
N LYS A 117 -21.11 -1.97 -17.75
CA LYS A 117 -21.50 -0.59 -17.45
C LYS A 117 -20.65 0.05 -16.35
N VAL A 118 -19.58 -0.61 -15.90
CA VAL A 118 -18.68 -0.05 -14.89
C VAL A 118 -17.69 0.90 -15.57
N ILE A 119 -17.47 2.07 -14.96
CA ILE A 119 -16.48 3.05 -15.42
C ILE A 119 -15.35 3.09 -14.38
N PRO A 120 -14.12 2.66 -14.69
CA PRO A 120 -12.99 2.77 -13.77
C PRO A 120 -12.70 4.23 -13.41
N ALA A 121 -12.53 4.54 -12.13
CA ALA A 121 -12.12 5.86 -11.64
C ALA A 121 -10.61 5.84 -11.34
N ARG A 122 -9.80 5.80 -12.40
CA ARG A 122 -8.35 5.58 -12.31
C ARG A 122 -7.62 6.75 -11.65
N ASN A 123 -6.41 6.50 -11.17
CA ASN A 123 -5.48 7.55 -10.75
C ASN A 123 -5.03 8.47 -11.91
N SER A 124 -4.18 9.46 -11.62
CA SER A 124 -3.71 10.47 -12.59
C SER A 124 -2.44 10.07 -13.35
N GLY A 125 -1.95 8.84 -13.15
CA GLY A 125 -0.77 8.28 -13.80
C GLY A 125 -0.90 8.10 -15.31
N VAL A 126 0.24 7.88 -15.97
CA VAL A 126 0.31 7.71 -17.43
C VAL A 126 -0.03 6.30 -17.90
N CYS A 127 -0.01 5.30 -17.01
CA CYS A 127 -0.40 3.94 -17.35
C CYS A 127 -1.93 3.85 -17.50
N THR A 128 -2.41 3.97 -18.73
CA THR A 128 -3.85 4.09 -19.02
C THR A 128 -4.62 2.77 -18.91
N THR A 129 -3.95 1.64 -19.17
CA THR A 129 -4.57 0.30 -19.17
C THR A 129 -4.21 -0.54 -17.94
N THR A 130 -3.13 -0.19 -17.23
CA THR A 130 -2.62 -0.88 -16.04
C THR A 130 -2.37 0.12 -14.91
N LEU A 131 -2.19 -0.34 -13.68
CA LEU A 131 -1.78 0.51 -12.55
C LEU A 131 -2.76 1.67 -12.22
N GLY A 132 -4.08 1.43 -12.30
CA GLY A 132 -5.12 2.44 -12.05
C GLY A 132 -5.49 2.64 -10.59
N GLN A 133 -4.97 1.79 -9.70
CA GLN A 133 -5.32 1.74 -8.28
C GLN A 133 -5.01 3.04 -7.54
N TYR A 134 -5.70 3.25 -6.42
CA TYR A 134 -5.40 4.31 -5.46
C TYR A 134 -4.44 3.84 -4.37
N TYR A 135 -4.60 2.58 -3.96
CA TYR A 135 -3.67 1.89 -3.07
C TYR A 135 -3.38 0.51 -3.63
N GLY A 136 -2.14 0.09 -3.52
CA GLY A 136 -1.78 -1.30 -3.78
C GLY A 136 -0.35 -1.57 -3.34
N LEU A 137 -0.20 -2.64 -2.57
CA LEU A 137 1.07 -3.14 -2.05
C LEU A 137 1.06 -4.68 -2.13
N GLY A 138 2.23 -5.28 -1.98
CA GLY A 138 2.43 -6.72 -1.85
C GLY A 138 2.84 -7.11 -0.44
N SER A 139 3.86 -7.96 -0.37
CA SER A 139 4.44 -8.46 0.87
C SER A 139 5.03 -7.38 1.76
N GLU A 140 5.40 -6.25 1.18
CA GLU A 140 6.02 -5.11 1.85
C GLU A 140 5.05 -4.30 2.72
N THR A 141 3.76 -4.66 2.75
CA THR A 141 2.72 -3.86 3.39
C THR A 141 2.90 -3.59 4.89
N ARG A 142 3.70 -4.38 5.61
CA ARG A 142 3.73 -4.36 7.09
C ARG A 142 4.58 -3.24 7.69
N HIS A 143 5.68 -2.89 7.02
CA HIS A 143 6.57 -1.80 7.46
C HIS A 143 6.66 -0.66 6.47
N THR A 144 5.74 -0.62 5.51
CA THR A 144 5.61 0.49 4.56
C THR A 144 4.57 1.48 5.06
N ALA A 145 4.96 2.72 5.31
CA ALA A 145 4.02 3.76 5.69
C ALA A 145 3.12 4.15 4.51
N THR A 146 1.82 4.30 4.75
CA THR A 146 0.83 4.73 3.75
C THR A 146 0.17 6.06 4.12
N TRP A 147 0.74 6.75 5.10
CA TRP A 147 0.18 7.98 5.66
C TRP A 147 0.31 9.13 4.65
N VAL A 148 -0.78 9.84 4.41
CA VAL A 148 -0.82 11.11 3.67
C VAL A 148 -0.61 12.24 4.68
N PRO A 149 0.44 13.08 4.58
CA PRO A 149 0.71 14.11 5.57
C PRO A 149 -0.34 15.23 5.55
N ASP A 150 -0.56 15.93 6.66
CA ASP A 150 -1.38 17.14 6.67
C ASP A 150 -0.65 18.30 5.95
N PRO A 151 -1.40 19.23 5.32
CA PRO A 151 -2.86 19.33 5.22
C PRO A 151 -3.44 18.50 4.06
N TYR A 152 -2.70 17.55 3.50
CA TYR A 152 -3.06 16.86 2.27
C TYR A 152 -4.02 15.70 2.50
N GLY A 153 -4.77 15.33 1.46
CA GLY A 153 -5.65 14.16 1.48
C GLY A 153 -5.97 13.66 0.08
N ILE A 154 -6.11 12.34 -0.06
CA ILE A 154 -6.63 11.76 -1.31
C ILE A 154 -8.15 11.91 -1.27
N GLU A 155 -8.67 12.76 -2.14
CA GLU A 155 -10.10 13.05 -2.25
C GLU A 155 -10.87 11.86 -2.81
N ILE A 156 -11.98 11.50 -2.18
CA ILE A 156 -12.90 10.45 -2.64
C ILE A 156 -14.35 10.87 -2.44
N GLY A 157 -15.26 10.29 -3.21
CA GLY A 157 -16.70 10.50 -3.03
C GLY A 157 -17.13 11.95 -3.26
N ASP A 158 -16.39 12.69 -4.09
CA ASP A 158 -16.82 14.00 -4.62
C ASP A 158 -18.18 13.83 -5.32
N PRO A 159 -19.25 14.51 -4.88
CA PRO A 159 -20.58 14.39 -5.48
C PRO A 159 -20.64 14.75 -6.97
N GLU A 160 -19.71 15.58 -7.45
CA GLU A 160 -19.67 16.06 -8.84
C GLU A 160 -18.82 15.17 -9.76
N ALA A 161 -18.05 14.23 -9.21
CA ALA A 161 -17.12 13.40 -9.99
C ALA A 161 -17.80 12.25 -10.77
N PRO A 162 -18.79 11.51 -10.23
CA PRO A 162 -19.51 10.49 -10.99
C PRO A 162 -20.37 11.09 -12.12
N PRO A 163 -20.47 10.44 -13.30
CA PRO A 163 -21.44 10.82 -14.32
C PRO A 163 -22.89 10.74 -13.83
N GLU A 164 -23.81 11.46 -14.49
CA GLU A 164 -25.23 11.43 -14.16
C GLU A 164 -25.77 9.98 -14.15
N GLY A 165 -26.45 9.60 -13.07
CA GLY A 165 -26.99 8.24 -12.88
C GLY A 165 -26.01 7.23 -12.31
N TYR A 166 -24.76 7.62 -12.03
CA TYR A 166 -23.73 6.77 -11.43
C TYR A 166 -23.46 7.13 -9.97
N VAL A 167 -22.83 6.20 -9.25
CA VAL A 167 -22.30 6.35 -7.90
C VAL A 167 -20.92 5.73 -7.80
N GLU A 168 -20.05 6.33 -6.97
CA GLU A 168 -18.73 5.76 -6.65
C GLU A 168 -18.87 4.52 -5.77
N ARG A 169 -18.13 3.46 -6.15
CA ARG A 169 -17.94 2.22 -5.42
C ARG A 169 -16.47 1.82 -5.45
N TRP A 170 -16.12 0.85 -4.63
CA TRP A 170 -14.73 0.43 -4.44
C TRP A 170 -14.57 -1.05 -4.73
N LEU A 171 -13.52 -1.34 -5.48
CA LEU A 171 -13.06 -2.67 -5.87
C LEU A 171 -11.84 -3.01 -5.03
N LEU A 172 -11.75 -4.26 -4.59
CA LEU A 172 -10.56 -4.84 -3.98
C LEU A 172 -10.17 -6.09 -4.75
N ASN A 173 -8.91 -6.15 -5.18
CA ASN A 173 -8.28 -7.38 -5.62
C ASN A 173 -7.31 -7.89 -4.55
N VAL A 174 -7.32 -9.21 -4.35
CA VAL A 174 -6.40 -9.91 -3.45
C VAL A 174 -5.80 -11.09 -4.19
N HIS A 175 -4.49 -11.04 -4.39
CA HIS A 175 -3.69 -12.10 -4.98
C HIS A 175 -2.77 -12.71 -3.92
N ALA A 176 -3.02 -13.97 -3.57
CA ALA A 176 -2.27 -14.70 -2.55
C ALA A 176 -1.92 -16.11 -3.01
N ILE A 177 -0.72 -16.56 -2.62
CA ILE A 177 -0.15 -17.85 -3.00
C ILE A 177 0.18 -18.62 -1.73
N ASP A 178 -0.35 -19.82 -1.58
CA ASP A 178 0.02 -20.72 -0.49
C ASP A 178 1.35 -21.41 -0.84
N THR A 179 2.41 -21.08 -0.12
CA THR A 179 3.76 -21.59 -0.39
C THR A 179 4.13 -22.77 0.51
N ARG A 180 3.17 -23.34 1.26
CA ARG A 180 3.42 -24.54 2.07
C ARG A 180 3.63 -25.74 1.15
N GLY A 181 4.68 -26.52 1.42
CA GLY A 181 4.94 -27.78 0.71
C GLY A 181 5.39 -27.65 -0.74
N VAL A 182 5.51 -26.44 -1.30
CA VAL A 182 5.99 -26.22 -2.67
C VAL A 182 7.46 -26.57 -2.82
N VAL A 183 7.87 -26.93 -4.04
CA VAL A 183 9.26 -27.31 -4.34
C VAL A 183 10.24 -26.16 -4.15
N ASP A 184 9.86 -24.96 -4.57
CA ASP A 184 10.67 -23.75 -4.53
C ASP A 184 9.76 -22.55 -4.26
N LYS A 185 9.89 -21.95 -3.06
CA LYS A 185 9.03 -20.84 -2.65
C LYS A 185 9.25 -19.60 -3.49
N LEU A 186 10.51 -19.26 -3.78
CA LEU A 186 10.85 -18.04 -4.50
C LEU A 186 10.32 -18.12 -5.93
N ALA A 187 10.54 -19.25 -6.60
CA ALA A 187 10.04 -19.48 -7.95
C ALA A 187 8.49 -19.48 -8.01
N CYS A 188 7.79 -19.98 -6.98
CA CYS A 188 6.34 -19.84 -6.90
C CYS A 188 5.92 -18.36 -6.75
N THR A 189 6.57 -17.59 -5.86
CA THR A 189 6.24 -16.18 -5.65
C THR A 189 6.57 -15.28 -6.83
N GLU A 190 7.53 -15.69 -7.66
CA GLU A 190 7.88 -15.06 -8.95
C GLU A 190 7.05 -15.61 -10.13
N CYS A 191 6.08 -16.47 -9.83
CA CYS A 191 5.14 -17.01 -10.80
C CYS A 191 5.80 -17.72 -11.98
N ARG A 192 6.86 -18.50 -11.74
CA ARG A 192 7.57 -19.26 -12.77
C ARG A 192 6.68 -20.31 -13.44
N CYS A 193 6.47 -20.18 -14.76
CA CYS A 193 5.46 -20.93 -15.50
C CYS A 193 5.68 -22.45 -15.45
N ASP A 194 6.94 -22.90 -15.40
CA ASP A 194 7.29 -24.32 -15.32
C ASP A 194 6.84 -24.98 -13.99
N LEU A 195 6.74 -24.21 -12.91
CA LEU A 195 6.22 -24.72 -11.64
C LEU A 195 4.71 -24.73 -11.55
N TYR A 196 4.02 -23.89 -12.32
CA TYR A 196 2.56 -23.87 -12.40
C TYR A 196 2.02 -24.83 -13.47
N ASN A 197 2.89 -25.35 -14.35
CA ASN A 197 2.54 -26.26 -15.44
C ASN A 197 1.42 -25.71 -16.33
N VAL A 198 1.53 -24.42 -16.70
CA VAL A 198 0.57 -23.71 -17.54
C VAL A 198 1.18 -23.32 -18.88
N THR A 199 0.37 -23.38 -19.94
CA THR A 199 0.78 -23.00 -21.30
C THR A 199 -0.15 -21.95 -21.92
N VAL A 200 -1.23 -21.61 -21.22
CA VAL A 200 -2.22 -20.59 -21.59
C VAL A 200 -2.47 -19.70 -20.39
N ASP A 201 -2.72 -18.41 -20.63
CA ASP A 201 -3.03 -17.45 -19.57
C ASP A 201 -4.52 -17.48 -19.19
N GLU A 202 -4.90 -16.66 -18.21
CA GLU A 202 -6.27 -16.58 -17.68
C GLU A 202 -7.34 -16.23 -18.74
N TYR A 203 -6.93 -15.65 -19.86
CA TYR A 203 -7.81 -15.29 -20.98
C TYR A 203 -7.79 -16.34 -22.10
N GLY A 204 -7.15 -17.49 -21.88
CA GLY A 204 -7.03 -18.56 -22.86
C GLY A 204 -6.01 -18.28 -23.97
N ARG A 205 -5.14 -17.29 -23.82
CA ARG A 205 -4.12 -16.96 -24.84
C ARG A 205 -2.86 -17.77 -24.56
N ARG A 206 -2.23 -18.30 -25.61
CA ARG A 206 -0.97 -19.04 -25.48
C ARG A 206 0.12 -18.17 -24.83
N ILE A 207 0.80 -18.74 -23.85
CA ILE A 207 2.00 -18.14 -23.22
C ILE A 207 3.17 -18.37 -24.17
N GLN A 208 3.93 -17.30 -24.45
CA GLN A 208 5.07 -17.36 -25.35
C GLN A 208 6.23 -18.09 -24.67
N GLU A 209 7.09 -18.74 -25.45
CA GLU A 209 8.17 -19.59 -24.91
C GLU A 209 9.25 -18.78 -24.17
N ASP A 210 9.41 -17.50 -24.51
CA ASP A 210 10.30 -16.54 -23.86
C ASP A 210 9.69 -15.90 -22.59
N TYR A 211 8.40 -16.10 -22.35
CA TYR A 211 7.75 -15.69 -21.10
C TYR A 211 7.87 -16.81 -20.05
N THR A 212 8.90 -16.72 -19.22
CA THR A 212 9.28 -17.78 -18.27
C THR A 212 8.60 -17.67 -16.89
N GLY A 213 8.03 -16.51 -16.57
CA GLY A 213 7.31 -16.29 -15.31
C GLY A 213 6.70 -14.90 -15.19
N GLY A 214 5.67 -14.79 -14.34
CA GLY A 214 4.94 -13.56 -14.04
C GLY A 214 3.42 -13.73 -14.01
N LEU A 215 2.70 -12.61 -14.08
CA LEU A 215 1.23 -12.48 -14.00
C LEU A 215 0.45 -13.50 -14.85
N ARG A 216 0.99 -13.92 -16.01
CA ARG A 216 0.30 -14.84 -16.92
C ARG A 216 0.33 -16.30 -16.44
N CYS A 217 1.11 -16.61 -15.41
CA CYS A 217 1.40 -17.99 -15.01
C CYS A 217 0.82 -18.39 -13.64
N CYS A 218 0.53 -17.42 -12.77
CA CYS A 218 -0.05 -17.63 -11.44
C CYS A 218 -1.42 -16.96 -11.33
N TYR A 219 -2.32 -17.21 -12.27
CA TYR A 219 -3.69 -16.70 -12.18
C TYR A 219 -4.54 -17.54 -11.21
N ASP A 220 -5.78 -17.10 -10.98
CA ASP A 220 -6.69 -17.72 -10.03
C ASP A 220 -6.85 -19.23 -10.26
N GLU A 221 -6.90 -20.00 -9.17
CA GLU A 221 -7.08 -21.47 -9.18
C GLU A 221 -5.90 -22.28 -9.75
N THR A 222 -4.82 -21.64 -10.19
CA THR A 222 -3.57 -22.35 -10.51
C THR A 222 -2.92 -22.92 -9.24
N GLN A 223 -1.99 -23.86 -9.42
CA GLN A 223 -1.28 -24.49 -8.31
C GLN A 223 0.20 -24.63 -8.63
N CYS A 224 1.05 -24.07 -7.77
CA CYS A 224 2.48 -24.27 -7.82
C CYS A 224 2.85 -25.69 -7.41
N LYS A 225 3.86 -26.26 -8.07
CA LYS A 225 4.33 -27.64 -7.88
C LYS A 225 4.68 -27.94 -6.42
N LEU A 226 4.08 -29.00 -5.89
CA LEU A 226 4.36 -29.54 -4.56
C LEU A 226 5.54 -30.51 -4.56
N LYS A 227 6.22 -30.62 -3.42
CA LYS A 227 7.23 -31.65 -3.17
C LYS A 227 6.57 -33.04 -3.23
N GLU A 228 7.27 -34.00 -3.83
CA GLU A 228 6.81 -35.37 -3.90
C GLU A 228 6.57 -35.93 -2.49
N GLY A 229 5.44 -36.62 -2.29
CA GLY A 229 5.05 -37.16 -0.99
C GLY A 229 4.66 -36.11 0.06
N PHE A 230 4.57 -34.82 -0.29
CA PHE A 230 4.00 -33.82 0.61
C PHE A 230 2.51 -34.11 0.82
N VAL A 231 2.21 -34.78 1.93
CA VAL A 231 0.86 -34.89 2.44
C VAL A 231 0.62 -33.61 3.24
N ALA A 232 -0.15 -32.70 2.66
CA ALA A 232 -0.72 -31.60 3.42
C ALA A 232 -1.48 -32.21 4.61
N ASP A 233 -1.20 -31.77 5.83
CA ASP A 233 -1.96 -32.20 7.02
C ASP A 233 -3.36 -31.55 7.03
N GLY A 234 -4.08 -31.70 5.92
CA GLY A 234 -5.52 -31.59 5.77
C GLY A 234 -6.14 -30.20 5.71
N GLN A 235 -5.46 -29.09 6.02
CA GLN A 235 -6.21 -27.84 6.15
C GLN A 235 -5.98 -26.85 5.01
N LYS A 236 -6.93 -26.89 4.07
CA LYS A 236 -7.36 -25.71 3.32
C LYS A 236 -7.55 -24.59 4.34
N ARG A 237 -6.79 -23.51 4.20
CA ARG A 237 -6.88 -22.37 5.11
C ARG A 237 -7.94 -21.40 4.60
N LYS A 238 -8.76 -20.94 5.53
CA LYS A 238 -9.67 -19.83 5.30
C LYS A 238 -8.99 -18.55 5.77
N LEU A 239 -8.68 -17.67 4.82
CA LEU A 239 -7.94 -16.44 5.06
C LEU A 239 -8.75 -15.22 4.61
N PHE A 240 -8.35 -14.05 5.08
CA PHE A 240 -8.99 -12.78 4.77
C PHE A 240 -7.92 -11.71 4.57
N LEU A 241 -8.17 -10.73 3.70
CA LEU A 241 -7.47 -9.47 3.81
C LEU A 241 -8.20 -8.62 4.86
N ARG A 242 -7.53 -8.36 5.98
CA ARG A 242 -7.93 -7.34 6.93
C ARG A 242 -7.35 -6.01 6.49
N TYR A 243 -8.19 -4.99 6.33
CA TYR A 243 -7.72 -3.67 5.96
C TYR A 243 -8.26 -2.60 6.88
N THR A 244 -7.41 -1.62 7.19
CA THR A 244 -7.74 -0.46 8.01
C THR A 244 -7.60 0.80 7.19
N VAL A 245 -8.69 1.57 7.12
CA VAL A 245 -8.75 2.83 6.39
C VAL A 245 -8.83 3.96 7.41
N MET A 246 -8.05 5.00 7.21
CA MET A 246 -8.12 6.24 7.99
C MET A 246 -8.48 7.41 7.08
N TRP A 247 -9.33 8.30 7.57
CA TRP A 247 -9.84 9.41 6.78
C TRP A 247 -10.32 10.59 7.63
N LEU A 248 -10.44 11.74 6.98
CA LEU A 248 -11.13 12.93 7.49
C LEU A 248 -12.40 13.15 6.67
N GLU A 249 -13.40 13.82 7.27
CA GLU A 249 -14.48 14.43 6.48
C GLU A 249 -13.88 15.51 5.58
N TRP A 250 -14.32 15.56 4.32
CA TRP A 250 -13.84 16.58 3.40
C TRP A 250 -14.17 17.98 3.92
N SER A 251 -13.24 18.90 3.71
CA SER A 251 -13.43 20.32 4.01
C SER A 251 -12.44 21.14 3.20
N GLU A 252 -12.75 22.44 3.06
CA GLU A 252 -11.86 23.44 2.44
C GLU A 252 -10.48 23.59 3.12
N ALA A 253 -10.24 22.93 4.25
CA ALA A 253 -8.94 22.90 4.92
C ALA A 253 -8.01 21.80 4.38
N VAL A 254 -8.56 20.81 3.66
CA VAL A 254 -7.78 19.73 3.06
C VAL A 254 -7.27 20.17 1.69
N LEU A 255 -6.00 19.93 1.42
CA LEU A 255 -5.43 20.08 0.08
C LEU A 255 -5.49 18.74 -0.67
N PRO A 256 -6.23 18.63 -1.78
CA PRO A 256 -6.26 17.41 -2.57
C PRO A 256 -4.87 17.07 -3.11
N VAL A 257 -4.56 15.78 -3.16
CA VAL A 257 -3.41 15.25 -3.90
C VAL A 257 -3.85 14.32 -5.00
N LYS A 258 -3.07 14.26 -6.06
CA LYS A 258 -3.23 13.30 -7.16
C LYS A 258 -2.19 12.20 -7.05
N ILE A 259 -2.62 11.01 -7.46
CA ILE A 259 -1.84 9.79 -7.39
C ILE A 259 -1.20 9.55 -8.76
N TYR A 260 0.11 9.33 -8.77
CA TYR A 260 0.86 8.92 -9.95
C TYR A 260 1.62 7.63 -9.63
N ILE A 261 1.49 6.65 -10.52
CA ILE A 261 2.23 5.39 -10.44
C ILE A 261 3.07 5.27 -11.71
N PHE A 262 4.38 5.24 -11.52
CA PHE A 262 5.39 5.06 -12.55
C PHE A 262 5.73 3.58 -12.70
N ASP A 263 6.09 3.18 -13.91
CA ASP A 263 6.43 1.82 -14.28
C ASP A 263 7.73 1.84 -15.10
N VAL A 264 8.78 1.24 -14.55
CA VAL A 264 10.11 1.21 -15.18
C VAL A 264 10.14 0.46 -16.52
N THR A 265 9.08 -0.29 -16.85
CA THR A 265 8.94 -1.02 -18.11
C THR A 265 8.37 -0.18 -19.25
N ASP A 266 7.86 1.03 -18.96
CA ASP A 266 7.36 1.94 -19.98
C ASP A 266 8.52 2.50 -20.82
N ARG A 267 8.68 2.01 -22.06
CA ARG A 267 9.74 2.47 -22.98
C ARG A 267 9.26 3.48 -24.01
N ALA A 268 8.01 3.96 -23.90
CA ALA A 268 7.37 4.76 -24.95
C ALA A 268 8.20 5.97 -25.38
N LEU A 269 8.63 6.82 -24.43
CA LEU A 269 9.42 8.01 -24.72
C LEU A 269 10.78 7.67 -25.33
N MET A 270 11.44 6.62 -24.86
CA MET A 270 12.74 6.17 -25.38
C MET A 270 12.63 5.65 -26.81
N GLU A 271 11.49 5.08 -27.17
CA GLU A 271 11.17 4.56 -28.50
C GLU A 271 10.55 5.62 -29.43
N GLY A 272 10.45 6.89 -28.99
CA GLY A 272 9.84 7.97 -29.76
C GLY A 272 8.33 7.84 -29.94
N LYS A 273 7.67 7.07 -29.07
CA LYS A 273 6.21 6.89 -29.05
C LYS A 273 5.57 7.85 -28.06
N SER A 274 4.37 8.33 -28.38
CA SER A 274 3.58 9.19 -27.50
C SER A 274 2.78 8.40 -26.47
N GLU A 275 2.38 7.17 -26.79
CA GLU A 275 1.52 6.36 -25.94
C GLU A 275 2.34 5.50 -24.96
N PRO A 276 2.10 5.60 -23.64
CA PRO A 276 2.76 4.80 -22.62
C PRO A 276 2.60 3.29 -22.86
N ALA A 277 3.66 2.53 -22.60
CA ALA A 277 3.74 1.10 -22.80
C ALA A 277 4.06 0.35 -21.50
N CYS A 278 3.31 0.65 -20.43
CA CYS A 278 3.48 0.05 -19.10
C CYS A 278 3.16 -1.47 -19.11
N LYS A 279 4.16 -2.30 -18.86
CA LYS A 279 4.05 -3.78 -18.84
C LYS A 279 3.84 -4.36 -17.45
N VAL A 280 3.93 -3.54 -16.39
CA VAL A 280 3.81 -3.88 -14.96
C VAL A 280 4.98 -4.69 -14.41
N GLU A 281 5.42 -5.71 -15.14
CA GLU A 281 6.46 -6.63 -14.71
C GLU A 281 7.56 -6.82 -15.78
N TYR A 282 8.74 -7.22 -15.32
CA TYR A 282 9.86 -7.57 -16.19
C TYR A 282 10.70 -8.71 -15.59
N GLN A 283 11.66 -9.19 -16.38
CA GLN A 283 12.62 -10.21 -15.98
C GLN A 283 13.96 -9.57 -15.64
N VAL A 284 14.61 -10.07 -14.59
CA VAL A 284 15.98 -9.74 -14.25
C VAL A 284 16.84 -10.93 -14.62
N GLU A 285 17.77 -10.70 -15.54
CA GLU A 285 18.75 -11.71 -15.94
C GLU A 285 19.82 -11.92 -14.87
N GLU A 286 20.36 -13.13 -14.81
CA GLU A 286 21.48 -13.46 -13.93
C GLU A 286 22.75 -12.69 -14.35
N CYS A 287 23.51 -12.21 -13.36
CA CYS A 287 24.77 -11.51 -13.61
C CYS A 287 25.82 -12.42 -14.24
N SER A 288 26.72 -11.82 -15.03
CA SER A 288 27.86 -12.51 -15.61
C SER A 288 28.83 -13.01 -14.53
N SER A 289 29.62 -14.04 -14.84
CA SER A 289 30.68 -14.53 -13.96
C SER A 289 31.70 -13.44 -13.58
N GLU A 290 31.96 -12.50 -14.50
CA GLU A 290 32.83 -11.35 -14.29
C GLU A 290 32.27 -10.37 -13.25
N ASN A 291 30.98 -10.03 -13.37
CA ASN A 291 30.29 -9.15 -12.43
C ASN A 291 30.20 -9.81 -11.06
N ARG A 292 29.91 -11.12 -11.02
CA ARG A 292 29.91 -11.91 -9.79
C ARG A 292 31.28 -11.91 -9.09
N ALA A 293 32.37 -12.05 -9.84
CA ALA A 293 33.73 -12.00 -9.28
C ALA A 293 34.08 -10.63 -8.67
N LYS A 294 33.39 -9.56 -9.08
CA LYS A 294 33.54 -8.19 -8.56
C LYS A 294 32.50 -7.83 -7.49
N ASN A 295 31.59 -8.75 -7.13
CA ASN A 295 30.42 -8.48 -6.31
C ASN A 295 29.53 -7.33 -6.86
N ASP A 296 29.41 -7.25 -8.18
CA ASP A 296 28.66 -6.22 -8.91
C ASP A 296 27.44 -6.82 -9.62
N CYS A 297 26.63 -7.59 -8.88
CA CYS A 297 25.42 -8.24 -9.39
C CYS A 297 24.19 -7.38 -9.07
N VAL A 298 24.14 -6.19 -9.67
CA VAL A 298 22.98 -5.31 -9.63
C VAL A 298 22.43 -5.12 -11.04
N HIS A 299 21.16 -5.47 -11.23
CA HIS A 299 20.40 -5.12 -12.41
C HIS A 299 19.75 -3.75 -12.20
N VAL A 300 20.01 -2.83 -13.13
CA VAL A 300 19.43 -1.50 -13.13
C VAL A 300 18.51 -1.36 -14.33
N GLN A 301 17.23 -1.17 -14.07
CA GLN A 301 16.25 -0.81 -15.08
C GLN A 301 15.86 0.65 -14.86
N ALA A 302 15.81 1.45 -15.92
CA ALA A 302 15.45 2.86 -15.81
C ALA A 302 14.60 3.30 -17.00
N THR A 303 13.64 4.19 -16.74
CA THR A 303 12.89 4.84 -17.81
C THR A 303 12.49 6.27 -17.47
N LYS A 304 12.03 7.01 -18.49
CA LYS A 304 11.47 8.35 -18.36
C LYS A 304 9.97 8.32 -18.64
N GLN A 305 9.20 9.01 -17.82
CA GLN A 305 7.77 9.20 -18.01
C GLN A 305 7.42 10.66 -17.76
N ILE A 306 6.56 11.22 -18.61
CA ILE A 306 6.11 12.61 -18.49
C ILE A 306 5.10 12.70 -17.35
N LEU A 307 5.34 13.58 -16.39
CA LEU A 307 4.33 13.93 -15.39
C LEU A 307 3.33 14.91 -16.02
N PRO A 308 2.04 14.54 -16.22
CA PRO A 308 1.08 15.38 -16.92
C PRO A 308 0.84 16.73 -16.24
N ARG A 309 0.80 16.75 -14.90
CA ARG A 309 0.60 17.96 -14.09
C ARG A 309 1.57 17.97 -12.92
N GLY A 310 2.29 19.07 -12.80
CA GLY A 310 3.27 19.36 -11.78
C GLY A 310 2.64 19.86 -10.48
N GLY A 311 3.48 19.91 -9.46
CA GLY A 311 3.08 20.19 -8.09
C GLY A 311 4.17 19.84 -7.11
N ASP A 312 3.82 19.90 -5.83
CA ASP A 312 4.72 19.47 -4.77
C ASP A 312 4.55 17.96 -4.52
N ILE A 313 5.66 17.23 -4.50
CA ILE A 313 5.67 15.83 -4.10
C ILE A 313 5.61 15.79 -2.57
N VAL A 314 4.57 15.18 -2.01
CA VAL A 314 4.33 15.15 -0.55
C VAL A 314 4.53 13.76 0.05
N PHE A 315 4.53 12.74 -0.80
CA PHE A 315 4.77 11.35 -0.43
C PHE A 315 5.29 10.59 -1.65
N GLY A 316 6.15 9.60 -1.40
CA GLY A 316 6.50 8.63 -2.42
C GLY A 316 7.05 7.33 -1.84
N VAL A 317 6.88 6.24 -2.59
CA VAL A 317 7.29 4.90 -2.20
C VAL A 317 7.40 4.02 -3.44
N ALA A 318 8.35 3.10 -3.45
CA ALA A 318 8.46 2.11 -4.50
C ALA A 318 7.76 0.81 -4.14
N HIS A 319 7.42 0.04 -5.16
CA HIS A 319 6.94 -1.33 -5.02
C HIS A 319 7.87 -2.26 -5.79
N GLN A 320 8.40 -3.25 -5.08
CA GLN A 320 9.32 -4.26 -5.59
C GLN A 320 9.01 -5.63 -4.97
N HIS A 321 9.31 -6.68 -5.71
CA HIS A 321 9.26 -8.06 -5.23
C HIS A 321 10.63 -8.49 -4.68
N SER A 322 10.68 -9.69 -4.07
CA SER A 322 11.94 -10.30 -3.61
C SER A 322 13.03 -10.24 -4.68
N GLY A 323 14.25 -9.89 -4.26
CA GLY A 323 15.34 -9.52 -5.15
C GLY A 323 15.50 -8.00 -5.31
N GLY A 324 14.45 -7.22 -5.02
CA GLY A 324 14.51 -5.76 -5.04
C GLY A 324 15.50 -5.21 -4.01
N ILE A 325 16.32 -4.24 -4.43
CA ILE A 325 17.27 -3.52 -3.57
C ILE A 325 16.67 -2.18 -3.15
N GLY A 326 16.13 -1.46 -4.12
CA GLY A 326 15.53 -0.16 -3.95
C GLY A 326 15.22 0.48 -5.29
N SER A 327 14.59 1.64 -5.24
CA SER A 327 14.20 2.42 -6.40
C SER A 327 14.32 3.90 -6.09
N SER A 328 14.49 4.70 -7.13
CA SER A 328 14.64 6.15 -7.01
C SER A 328 13.91 6.88 -8.14
N LEU A 329 13.45 8.08 -7.82
CA LEU A 329 12.77 8.98 -8.73
C LEU A 329 13.59 10.27 -8.86
N HIS A 330 13.86 10.67 -10.09
CA HIS A 330 14.67 11.83 -10.40
C HIS A 330 13.94 12.82 -11.30
N GLY A 331 14.21 14.10 -11.11
CA GLY A 331 13.76 15.17 -11.99
C GLY A 331 14.48 15.14 -13.33
N GLU A 332 14.00 15.96 -14.27
CA GLU A 332 14.58 16.06 -15.62
C GLU A 332 16.04 16.54 -15.59
N ASP A 333 16.38 17.36 -14.60
CA ASP A 333 17.73 17.89 -14.34
C ASP A 333 18.63 16.91 -13.56
N GLY A 334 18.15 15.70 -13.29
CA GLY A 334 18.89 14.67 -12.55
C GLY A 334 18.84 14.80 -11.03
N ARG A 335 18.11 15.79 -10.47
CA ARG A 335 17.95 15.90 -9.01
C ARG A 335 17.21 14.68 -8.46
N LEU A 336 17.64 14.17 -7.32
CA LEU A 336 16.90 13.16 -6.59
C LEU A 336 15.62 13.78 -6.00
N LEU A 337 14.46 13.23 -6.35
CA LEU A 337 13.16 13.64 -5.82
C LEU A 337 12.74 12.75 -4.65
N CYS A 338 12.99 11.45 -4.77
CA CYS A 338 12.63 10.45 -3.77
C CYS A 338 13.46 9.18 -3.95
N GLU A 339 13.81 8.53 -2.84
CA GLU A 339 14.46 7.22 -2.81
C GLU A 339 13.66 6.31 -1.87
N SER A 340 13.49 5.05 -2.27
CA SER A 340 12.72 4.05 -1.56
C SER A 340 13.49 2.72 -1.56
N MET A 341 13.90 2.27 -0.38
CA MET A 341 14.79 1.14 -0.15
C MET A 341 14.02 -0.06 0.41
N ALA A 342 14.34 -1.26 -0.07
CA ALA A 342 13.73 -2.48 0.43
C ALA A 342 14.23 -2.85 1.83
N THR A 343 13.30 -3.28 2.68
CA THR A 343 13.58 -3.85 4.01
C THR A 343 13.23 -5.32 3.99
N TYR A 344 14.21 -6.18 4.28
CA TYR A 344 14.04 -7.62 4.37
C TYR A 344 13.84 -8.06 5.81
N GLY A 345 13.01 -9.09 6.02
CA GLY A 345 12.90 -9.74 7.32
C GLY A 345 14.13 -10.58 7.66
N GLU A 346 14.29 -10.91 8.94
CA GLU A 346 15.42 -11.70 9.47
C GLU A 346 14.97 -12.95 10.23
N GLY A 347 13.66 -13.15 10.38
CA GLY A 347 13.06 -14.17 11.23
C GLY A 347 12.00 -15.02 10.54
N LYS A 348 11.05 -15.50 11.35
CA LYS A 348 9.93 -16.37 10.90
C LYS A 348 8.56 -15.83 11.31
N LYS A 349 8.50 -14.69 11.99
CA LYS A 349 7.23 -14.12 12.43
C LYS A 349 6.60 -13.35 11.28
N ALA A 350 5.28 -13.20 11.31
CA ALA A 350 4.58 -12.36 10.36
C ALA A 350 5.12 -10.92 10.45
N GLY A 351 5.64 -10.39 9.35
CA GLY A 351 6.28 -9.08 9.26
C GLY A 351 7.77 -9.07 9.53
N ASP A 352 8.40 -10.23 9.64
CA ASP A 352 9.85 -10.34 9.82
C ASP A 352 10.33 -11.63 9.16
N GLU A 353 9.81 -11.96 7.98
CA GLU A 353 10.13 -13.21 7.29
C GLU A 353 11.44 -13.09 6.50
N GLU A 354 12.43 -13.91 6.89
CA GLU A 354 13.71 -14.03 6.22
C GLU A 354 13.55 -14.30 4.72
N GLY A 355 14.24 -13.49 3.90
CA GLY A 355 14.22 -13.60 2.44
C GLY A 355 13.01 -12.98 1.75
N TYR A 356 12.14 -12.29 2.48
CA TYR A 356 11.01 -11.53 1.94
C TYR A 356 11.20 -10.03 2.18
N ILE A 357 10.75 -9.22 1.21
CA ILE A 357 10.58 -7.79 1.43
C ILE A 357 9.34 -7.61 2.33
N VAL A 358 9.57 -7.07 3.53
CA VAL A 358 8.54 -6.82 4.55
C VAL A 358 8.22 -5.32 4.71
N GLY A 359 8.98 -4.47 4.01
CA GLY A 359 8.79 -3.02 4.01
C GLY A 359 9.56 -2.32 2.90
N MET A 360 9.12 -1.10 2.57
CA MET A 360 9.82 -0.16 1.72
C MET A 360 9.96 1.17 2.46
N SER A 361 11.12 1.82 2.38
CA SER A 361 11.26 3.17 2.93
C SER A 361 10.40 4.15 2.13
N THR A 362 9.83 5.12 2.84
CA THR A 362 8.92 6.12 2.26
C THR A 362 9.57 7.48 2.32
N CYS A 363 9.37 8.28 1.28
CA CYS A 363 9.81 9.67 1.28
C CYS A 363 8.65 10.58 1.70
N TYR A 364 8.95 11.47 2.65
CA TYR A 364 8.09 12.55 3.10
C TYR A 364 8.84 13.87 2.94
N PRO A 365 8.89 14.43 1.72
CA PRO A 365 9.54 15.71 1.51
C PRO A 365 8.92 16.80 2.38
N LYS A 366 9.72 17.79 2.78
CA LYS A 366 9.16 18.99 3.42
C LYS A 366 8.22 19.67 2.41
N PRO A 367 7.03 20.14 2.80
CA PRO A 367 6.12 20.83 1.89
C PRO A 367 6.83 21.93 1.08
N GLY A 368 6.65 21.92 -0.24
CA GLY A 368 7.29 22.86 -1.18
C GLY A 368 8.79 22.66 -1.44
N SER A 369 9.46 21.68 -0.81
CA SER A 369 10.90 21.45 -1.00
C SER A 369 11.23 20.60 -2.24
N VAL A 370 10.30 19.73 -2.64
CA VAL A 370 10.44 18.87 -3.82
C VAL A 370 9.25 19.18 -4.73
N THR A 371 9.54 19.90 -5.81
CA THR A 371 8.52 20.38 -6.74
C THR A 371 8.88 19.96 -8.17
N VAL A 372 7.87 19.69 -8.96
CA VAL A 372 7.98 19.22 -10.35
C VAL A 372 7.05 20.05 -11.23
N ARG A 373 7.43 20.30 -12.48
CA ARG A 373 6.67 21.12 -13.42
C ARG A 373 5.67 20.30 -14.23
N ASP A 374 4.65 20.97 -14.75
CA ASP A 374 3.77 20.41 -15.78
C ASP A 374 4.62 19.91 -16.96
N GLY A 375 4.40 18.65 -17.36
CA GLY A 375 5.12 18.03 -18.47
C GLY A 375 6.57 17.65 -18.18
N GLU A 376 7.04 17.74 -16.92
CA GLU A 376 8.41 17.35 -16.59
C GLU A 376 8.63 15.84 -16.79
N ALA A 377 9.71 15.49 -17.47
CA ALA A 377 10.12 14.09 -17.66
C ALA A 377 10.82 13.57 -16.41
N LEU A 378 10.15 12.72 -15.64
CA LEU A 378 10.72 12.11 -14.45
C LEU A 378 11.40 10.79 -14.82
N THR A 379 12.57 10.55 -14.23
CA THR A 379 13.32 9.30 -14.43
C THR A 379 13.11 8.39 -13.23
N VAL A 380 12.47 7.24 -13.44
CA VAL A 380 12.35 6.16 -12.45
C VAL A 380 13.47 5.16 -12.68
N VAL A 381 14.15 4.75 -11.60
CA VAL A 381 15.25 3.78 -11.63
C VAL A 381 14.95 2.69 -10.60
N SER A 382 14.87 1.44 -11.04
CA SER A 382 14.65 0.27 -10.19
C SER A 382 15.90 -0.60 -10.17
N ASN A 383 16.36 -0.93 -8.96
CA ASN A 383 17.54 -1.76 -8.73
C ASN A 383 17.11 -3.10 -8.14
N TYR A 384 17.61 -4.18 -8.73
CA TYR A 384 17.42 -5.56 -8.28
C TYR A 384 18.77 -6.26 -8.15
N SER A 385 18.86 -7.19 -7.20
CA SER A 385 19.95 -8.17 -7.21
C SER A 385 19.81 -9.02 -8.47
N SER A 386 20.92 -9.21 -9.16
CA SER A 386 21.05 -10.15 -10.27
C SER A 386 21.95 -11.33 -9.92
N GLU A 387 22.20 -11.58 -8.64
CA GLU A 387 22.95 -12.76 -8.19
C GLU A 387 22.33 -14.07 -8.67
N ARG A 388 21.02 -14.06 -8.90
CA ARG A 388 20.22 -15.10 -9.54
C ARG A 388 19.21 -14.43 -10.48
N PRO A 389 18.65 -15.15 -11.47
CA PRO A 389 17.58 -14.60 -12.29
C PRO A 389 16.30 -14.43 -11.46
N HIS A 390 15.48 -13.45 -11.83
CA HIS A 390 14.15 -13.23 -11.26
C HIS A 390 13.11 -13.05 -12.36
N THR A 391 11.91 -13.63 -12.20
CA THR A 391 10.80 -13.46 -13.14
C THR A 391 9.65 -12.66 -12.53
N GLY A 392 8.90 -11.93 -13.36
CA GLY A 392 7.70 -11.23 -12.91
C GLY A 392 7.96 -10.19 -11.82
N VAL A 393 9.14 -9.56 -11.81
CA VAL A 393 9.45 -8.53 -10.82
C VAL A 393 8.83 -7.19 -11.21
N MET A 394 8.48 -6.38 -10.22
CA MET A 394 7.91 -5.05 -10.43
C MET A 394 8.91 -3.94 -10.14
N GLY A 395 8.87 -2.87 -10.93
CA GLY A 395 9.70 -1.68 -10.73
C GLY A 395 8.81 -0.44 -10.72
N LEU A 396 7.89 -0.37 -9.75
CA LEU A 396 6.90 0.69 -9.70
C LEU A 396 7.30 1.78 -8.70
N PHE A 397 6.85 3.01 -8.96
CA PHE A 397 7.04 4.12 -8.03
C PHE A 397 5.74 4.89 -7.88
N TYR A 398 5.20 4.93 -6.66
CA TYR A 398 4.00 5.64 -6.29
C TYR A 398 4.38 7.01 -5.71
N ILE A 399 3.74 8.09 -6.15
CA ILE A 399 3.85 9.40 -5.53
C ILE A 399 2.49 10.08 -5.34
N LEU A 400 2.43 10.96 -4.35
CA LEU A 400 1.35 11.92 -4.17
C LEU A 400 1.84 13.31 -4.52
N VAL A 401 1.11 13.98 -5.41
CA VAL A 401 1.42 15.32 -5.89
C VAL A 401 0.29 16.26 -5.53
N ALA A 402 0.61 17.35 -4.83
CA ALA A 402 -0.28 18.47 -4.63
C ALA A 402 -0.12 19.45 -5.81
N GLU A 403 -1.02 19.37 -6.79
CA GLU A 403 -0.89 20.10 -8.06
C GLU A 403 -0.99 21.63 -7.88
N HIS A 404 -0.12 22.39 -8.56
CA HIS A 404 -0.02 23.85 -8.40
C HIS A 404 -1.35 24.57 -8.66
N LYS A 405 -2.14 24.11 -9.63
CA LYS A 405 -3.45 24.72 -9.97
C LYS A 405 -4.46 24.60 -8.83
N GLN A 406 -4.46 23.49 -8.09
CA GLN A 406 -5.32 23.29 -6.93
C GLN A 406 -4.80 24.09 -5.73
N GLN A 407 -3.48 24.14 -5.54
CA GLN A 407 -2.87 24.96 -4.50
C GLN A 407 -3.19 26.45 -4.69
N GLN A 408 -3.04 27.01 -5.89
CA GLN A 408 -3.32 28.44 -6.15
C GLN A 408 -4.78 28.83 -5.91
N GLN A 409 -5.73 27.91 -6.07
CA GLN A 409 -7.16 28.14 -5.81
C GLN A 409 -7.50 28.07 -4.31
N LEU A 410 -6.78 27.23 -3.54
CA LEU A 410 -7.13 26.91 -2.14
C LEU A 410 -6.23 27.59 -1.09
N LEU A 411 -5.00 27.98 -1.43
CA LEU A 411 -4.08 28.66 -0.51
C LEU A 411 -4.66 29.95 0.14
N PRO A 412 -5.43 30.81 -0.56
CA PRO A 412 -6.09 31.95 0.06
C PRO A 412 -7.16 31.56 1.11
N VAL A 413 -7.76 30.38 0.96
CA VAL A 413 -8.84 29.86 1.83
C VAL A 413 -8.25 29.16 3.06
N VAL A 414 -7.12 28.47 2.91
CA VAL A 414 -6.43 27.75 3.99
C VAL A 414 -5.62 28.70 4.88
N ALA A 415 -5.00 29.75 4.32
CA ALA A 415 -4.21 30.74 5.08
C ALA A 415 -5.03 31.54 6.12
N GLY A 416 -6.36 31.54 6.02
CA GLY A 416 -7.27 32.16 7.00
C GLY A 416 -7.69 31.25 8.16
N LYS A 417 -7.20 30.01 8.23
CA LYS A 417 -7.58 29.02 9.25
C LYS A 417 -6.34 28.48 9.98
N PRO A 418 -6.38 28.27 11.30
CA PRO A 418 -5.25 27.72 12.03
C PRO A 418 -4.94 26.32 11.50
N GLY A 419 -3.72 26.14 10.99
CA GLY A 419 -3.21 24.86 10.50
C GLY A 419 -3.19 23.82 11.63
N LEU A 420 -3.87 22.70 11.42
CA LEU A 420 -3.86 21.58 12.35
C LEU A 420 -2.59 20.76 12.10
N CYS A 421 -1.60 20.90 12.99
CA CYS A 421 -0.44 20.02 13.02
C CYS A 421 -0.77 18.78 13.85
N PHE A 422 -0.93 17.62 13.21
CA PHE A 422 -0.89 16.33 13.89
C PHE A 422 0.24 15.49 13.29
N SER A 423 1.42 15.55 13.94
CA SER A 423 2.58 14.72 13.60
C SER A 423 2.50 13.39 14.35
N PHE A 424 2.73 12.26 13.66
CA PHE A 424 3.62 11.14 14.03
C PHE A 424 3.50 10.02 12.96
N PRO A 425 4.57 9.24 12.66
CA PRO A 425 5.75 9.00 13.49
C PRO A 425 7.05 9.57 12.90
N VAL A 426 7.33 10.87 13.09
CA VAL A 426 8.70 11.40 13.11
C VAL A 426 8.74 12.52 14.16
N PRO A 427 9.64 12.49 15.16
CA PRO A 427 9.67 13.49 16.22
C PRO A 427 10.12 14.85 15.66
N CYS A 428 9.30 15.89 15.91
CA CYS A 428 9.68 17.29 15.77
C CYS A 428 10.64 17.67 16.90
N GLU A 429 11.95 17.53 16.69
CA GLU A 429 12.93 18.26 17.50
C GLU A 429 13.98 18.93 16.59
N LEU A 430 14.28 20.19 16.97
CA LEU A 430 15.32 21.10 16.48
C LEU A 430 14.98 21.96 15.25
N ALA A 431 13.96 22.81 15.42
CA ALA A 431 13.97 24.15 14.85
C ALA A 431 14.53 25.13 15.89
N VAL A 432 15.83 25.43 15.81
CA VAL A 432 16.43 26.65 16.37
C VAL A 432 17.30 27.25 15.28
N PRO A 433 17.16 28.55 14.96
CA PRO A 433 17.81 29.16 13.81
C PRO A 433 19.28 29.48 14.10
N PHE A 434 20.13 29.20 13.12
CA PHE A 434 21.27 30.05 12.77
C PHE A 434 21.28 30.24 11.26
#